data_AF-A0A955CMU5-F1
#
_entry.id   AF-A0A955CMU5-F1
#
_cell.length_a   1.000
_cell.length_b   1.000
_cell.length_c   1.000
_cell.angle_alpha   90.00
_cell.angle_beta   90.00
_cell.angle_gamma   90.00
#
_symmetry.space_group_name_H-M   'P 1'
#
loop_
_entity.id
_entity.type
_entity.pdbx_description
1 polymer ?
#
loop_
_entity_poly.entity_id
_entity_poly.type
_entity_poly.pdbx_seq_one_letter_code
_entity_poly.pdbx_strand_id
1 'polypeptide(L)'
;MRDVMKGGKTLGRVRLSELQPIESLIAVGAVEGLAGEITVVDGTYRVTGVTDGKTHTKSQDKAINTNATLLTAAHVERWSTQTVHADGRELEEVVRDAAAASGINLEDPFAFVVEPALADLSIHVINGYCPVGKDPKQVGTEPWRWEGKDIKGAKLVGFYAQGKAGVMTHHGTSIHAHAVLTIDEQVVSSHVEEASLTGELVVRLPADRVTESAADRSEDLEQQSQQVVYPYPLDTCPVGGELGSMGEPISRQYDGREVRFCCEACIAEFEAHKEEYWQEIDAKIIEQQRDSYPIQTCVVSGAKLGSMGDPVELVVGNRLVKLCCENCVETLRESPDRFLEKLPAK
;
A
#
# COMPACT_ATOMS: atom_id res chain seq x y z
N MET A 1 1.85 5.41 -10.92
CA MET A 1 1.51 6.70 -11.56
C MET A 1 1.08 6.56 -13.03
N ARG A 2 1.84 5.87 -13.90
CA ARG A 2 1.55 5.68 -15.34
C ARG A 2 0.12 5.24 -15.68
N ASP A 3 -0.43 4.24 -15.00
CA ASP A 3 -1.77 3.70 -15.26
C ASP A 3 -2.92 4.64 -14.92
N VAL A 4 -2.71 5.52 -13.94
CA VAL A 4 -3.70 6.53 -13.53
C VAL A 4 -3.57 7.76 -14.45
N MET A 5 -2.33 8.27 -14.60
CA MET A 5 -2.06 9.50 -15.34
C MET A 5 -2.21 9.34 -16.86
N LYS A 6 -1.90 8.16 -17.43
CA LYS A 6 -2.00 7.88 -18.88
C LYS A 6 -3.11 6.88 -19.24
N GLY A 7 -3.52 6.03 -18.30
CA GLY A 7 -4.49 4.96 -18.53
C GLY A 7 -5.91 5.27 -18.06
N GLY A 8 -6.15 6.40 -17.39
CA GLY A 8 -7.49 6.82 -16.96
C GLY A 8 -8.12 5.97 -15.85
N LYS A 9 -7.36 5.08 -15.21
CA LYS A 9 -7.85 4.17 -14.16
C LYS A 9 -7.90 4.88 -12.80
N THR A 10 -8.87 5.76 -12.59
CA THR A 10 -8.99 6.64 -11.41
C THR A 10 -9.82 6.07 -10.24
N LEU A 11 -10.30 4.83 -10.33
CA LEU A 11 -11.00 4.15 -9.24
C LEU A 11 -10.09 3.97 -8.01
N GLY A 12 -10.70 3.94 -6.83
CA GLY A 12 -10.05 3.69 -5.55
C GLY A 12 -9.48 2.28 -5.49
N ARG A 13 -8.26 2.14 -4.95
CA ARG A 13 -7.55 0.85 -4.85
C ARG A 13 -7.03 0.55 -3.45
N VAL A 14 -6.87 1.59 -2.63
CA VAL A 14 -6.35 1.49 -1.27
C VAL A 14 -7.22 2.37 -0.39
N ARG A 15 -7.72 1.85 0.73
CA ARG A 15 -8.42 2.67 1.71
C ARG A 15 -7.44 3.09 2.81
N LEU A 16 -7.37 4.38 3.13
CA LEU A 16 -6.36 4.89 4.08
C LEU A 16 -6.44 4.26 5.48
N SER A 17 -7.64 3.83 5.92
CA SER A 17 -7.84 3.15 7.19
C SER A 17 -7.12 1.80 7.28
N GLU A 18 -6.80 1.18 6.15
CA GLU A 18 -6.10 -0.11 6.09
C GLU A 18 -4.59 0.05 6.33
N LEU A 19 -4.07 1.27 6.23
CA LEU A 19 -2.65 1.56 6.40
C LEU A 19 -2.37 1.86 7.88
N GLN A 20 -1.95 0.83 8.60
CA GLN A 20 -1.60 0.86 10.03
C GLN A 20 -0.24 0.16 10.26
N PRO A 21 0.53 0.53 11.30
CA PRO A 21 0.23 1.58 12.28
C PRO A 21 0.47 2.99 11.73
N ILE A 22 -0.42 3.93 12.05
CA ILE A 22 -0.37 5.31 11.55
C ILE A 22 0.84 6.10 12.06
N GLU A 23 1.39 5.74 13.21
CA GLU A 23 2.48 6.47 13.87
C GLU A 23 3.79 6.42 13.09
N SER A 24 4.04 5.31 12.40
CA SER A 24 5.20 5.14 11.51
C SER A 24 4.87 5.39 10.05
N LEU A 25 3.58 5.58 9.71
CA LEU A 25 3.14 5.74 8.33
C LEU A 25 3.51 7.12 7.77
N ILE A 26 4.18 7.08 6.62
CA ILE A 26 4.34 8.21 5.72
C ILE A 26 3.71 7.86 4.37
N ALA A 27 2.89 8.75 3.83
CA ALA A 27 2.28 8.54 2.53
C ALA A 27 1.99 9.85 1.79
N VAL A 28 2.07 9.80 0.47
CA VAL A 28 1.63 10.87 -0.44
C VAL A 28 0.88 10.25 -1.62
N GLY A 29 -0.15 10.94 -2.13
CA GLY A 29 -0.90 10.45 -3.27
C GLY A 29 -2.19 11.19 -3.56
N ALA A 30 -3.03 10.59 -4.39
CA ALA A 30 -4.26 11.19 -4.90
C ALA A 30 -5.50 10.42 -4.47
N VAL A 31 -6.56 11.16 -4.14
CA VAL A 31 -7.88 10.62 -3.83
C VAL A 31 -8.47 9.92 -5.07
N GLU A 32 -9.29 8.90 -4.84
CA GLU A 32 -10.18 8.31 -5.86
C GLU A 32 -10.84 9.39 -6.73
N GLY A 33 -10.89 9.14 -8.04
CA GLY A 33 -11.40 10.09 -9.02
C GLY A 33 -10.52 11.33 -9.22
N LEU A 34 -9.28 11.35 -8.67
CA LEU A 34 -8.41 12.52 -8.63
C LEU A 34 -9.05 13.71 -7.90
N ALA A 35 -9.88 13.45 -6.90
CA ALA A 35 -10.68 14.46 -6.20
C ALA A 35 -9.91 15.25 -5.12
N GLY A 36 -8.58 15.16 -5.10
CA GLY A 36 -7.73 15.85 -4.15
C GLY A 36 -6.43 15.11 -3.84
N GLU A 37 -5.67 15.70 -2.92
CA GLU A 37 -4.37 15.20 -2.47
C GLU A 37 -4.45 14.56 -1.10
N ILE A 38 -3.61 13.56 -0.89
CA ILE A 38 -3.45 12.80 0.35
C ILE A 38 -2.02 13.00 0.84
N THR A 39 -1.86 13.37 2.11
CA THR A 39 -0.58 13.34 2.82
C THR A 39 -0.77 12.71 4.19
N VAL A 40 0.06 11.74 4.53
CA VAL A 40 0.11 11.12 5.85
C VAL A 40 1.51 11.29 6.40
N VAL A 41 1.60 11.89 7.58
CA VAL A 41 2.87 12.09 8.28
C VAL A 41 2.58 12.35 9.76
N ASP A 42 3.46 11.88 10.64
CA ASP A 42 3.40 12.10 12.09
C ASP A 42 2.02 11.74 12.68
N GLY A 43 1.50 10.55 12.34
CA GLY A 43 0.24 10.05 12.89
C GLY A 43 -1.01 10.82 12.43
N THR A 44 -0.94 11.59 11.34
CA THR A 44 -2.05 12.43 10.88
C THR A 44 -2.36 12.20 9.40
N TYR A 45 -3.60 11.86 9.07
CA TYR A 45 -4.11 11.84 7.70
C TYR A 45 -4.58 13.24 7.31
N ARG A 46 -4.05 13.78 6.23
CA ARG A 46 -4.51 15.03 5.62
C ARG A 46 -5.00 14.74 4.21
N VAL A 47 -6.24 15.10 3.96
CA VAL A 47 -6.86 14.97 2.64
C VAL A 47 -7.47 16.31 2.28
N THR A 48 -6.98 16.92 1.22
CA THR A 48 -7.47 18.21 0.74
C THR A 48 -8.03 18.04 -0.65
N GLY A 49 -9.29 18.43 -0.84
CA GLY A 49 -9.93 18.51 -2.15
C GLY A 49 -10.23 19.96 -2.53
N VAL A 50 -10.82 20.14 -3.71
CA VAL A 50 -11.27 21.45 -4.20
C VAL A 50 -12.79 21.43 -4.36
N THR A 51 -13.46 22.49 -3.92
CA THR A 51 -14.89 22.72 -4.18
C THR A 51 -15.07 24.21 -4.42
N ASP A 52 -15.80 24.58 -5.47
CA ASP A 52 -16.04 25.97 -5.86
C ASP A 52 -14.75 26.82 -5.95
N GLY A 53 -13.67 26.21 -6.46
CA GLY A 53 -12.37 26.85 -6.63
C GLY A 53 -11.60 27.11 -5.32
N LYS A 54 -12.06 26.57 -4.20
CA LYS A 54 -11.41 26.69 -2.88
C LYS A 54 -10.99 25.33 -2.35
N THR A 55 -9.94 25.32 -1.55
CA THR A 55 -9.47 24.10 -0.87
C THR A 55 -10.33 23.80 0.34
N HIS A 56 -10.53 22.51 0.60
CA HIS A 56 -11.17 22.02 1.81
C HIS A 56 -10.42 20.79 2.32
N THR A 57 -9.87 20.90 3.53
CA THR A 57 -9.16 19.80 4.18
C THR A 57 -10.11 19.06 5.12
N LYS A 58 -10.20 17.74 4.94
CA LYS A 58 -11.01 16.87 5.79
C LYS A 58 -10.44 16.82 7.21
N SER A 59 -11.33 16.70 8.20
CA SER A 59 -10.95 16.31 9.56
C SER A 59 -10.35 14.89 9.57
N GLN A 60 -9.52 14.57 10.56
CA GLN A 60 -8.82 13.29 10.67
C GLN A 60 -9.75 12.07 10.53
N ASP A 61 -10.92 12.09 11.18
CA ASP A 61 -11.94 11.03 11.16
C ASP A 61 -12.57 10.82 9.78
N LYS A 62 -12.61 11.87 8.95
CA LYS A 62 -13.07 11.78 7.56
C LYS A 62 -11.93 11.44 6.61
N ALA A 63 -10.73 11.93 6.90
CA ALA A 63 -9.54 11.70 6.11
C ALA A 63 -9.19 10.20 6.08
N ILE A 64 -9.16 9.53 7.24
CA ILE A 64 -8.85 8.09 7.37
C ILE A 64 -9.77 7.18 6.54
N ASN A 65 -11.00 7.61 6.27
CA ASN A 65 -11.98 6.83 5.51
C ASN A 65 -11.90 7.06 3.98
N THR A 66 -10.88 7.78 3.50
CA THR A 66 -10.74 8.12 2.09
C THR A 66 -10.08 6.97 1.30
N ASN A 67 -10.55 6.75 0.07
CA ASN A 67 -9.90 5.87 -0.89
C ASN A 67 -8.87 6.65 -1.71
N ALA A 68 -7.70 6.04 -1.94
CA ALA A 68 -6.68 6.54 -2.83
C ALA A 68 -6.74 5.78 -4.17
N THR A 69 -6.58 6.52 -5.28
CA THR A 69 -6.35 5.91 -6.60
C THR A 69 -4.85 5.75 -6.90
N LEU A 70 -4.04 6.65 -6.32
CA LEU A 70 -2.59 6.62 -6.37
C LEU A 70 -2.08 6.85 -4.95
N LEU A 71 -1.16 6.03 -4.50
CA LEU A 71 -0.53 6.21 -3.20
C LEU A 71 0.91 5.68 -3.24
N THR A 72 1.84 6.44 -2.71
CA THR A 72 3.15 5.96 -2.30
C THR A 72 3.18 6.02 -0.78
N ALA A 73 3.48 4.91 -0.13
CA ALA A 73 3.45 4.79 1.33
C ALA A 73 4.65 3.97 1.82
N ALA A 74 5.10 4.26 3.04
CA ALA A 74 6.08 3.47 3.76
C ALA A 74 5.85 3.58 5.26
N HIS A 75 6.33 2.58 6.01
CA HIS A 75 6.46 2.67 7.46
C HIS A 75 7.93 2.99 7.80
N VAL A 76 8.14 4.11 8.51
CA VAL A 76 9.45 4.55 8.98
C VAL A 76 9.41 4.61 10.51
N GLU A 77 9.95 3.58 11.15
CA GLU A 77 9.96 3.45 12.61
C GLU A 77 10.98 4.37 13.28
N ARG A 78 12.10 4.65 12.59
CA ARG A 78 13.20 5.45 13.12
C ARG A 78 13.64 6.50 12.12
N TRP A 79 13.65 7.74 12.58
CA TRP A 79 14.13 8.89 11.82
C TRP A 79 15.52 9.30 12.32
N SER A 80 16.44 9.54 11.39
CA SER A 80 17.64 10.34 11.58
C SER A 80 17.31 11.77 11.19
N THR A 81 17.73 12.71 12.02
CA THR A 81 17.47 14.13 11.82
C THR A 81 18.78 14.84 11.56
N GLN A 82 18.81 15.62 10.49
CA GLN A 82 19.93 16.45 10.09
C GLN A 82 19.48 17.91 10.00
N THR A 83 20.36 18.80 10.42
CA THR A 83 20.22 20.23 10.15
C THR A 83 21.06 20.56 8.93
N VAL A 84 20.44 21.16 7.92
CA VAL A 84 21.09 21.52 6.65
C VAL A 84 20.86 23.00 6.39
N HIS A 85 21.87 23.68 5.87
CA HIS A 85 21.76 25.05 5.38
C HIS A 85 21.62 25.04 3.85
N ALA A 86 20.62 25.71 3.31
CA ALA A 86 20.15 25.46 1.94
C ALA A 86 19.77 26.73 1.15
N ASP A 87 20.54 27.81 1.25
CA ASP A 87 20.28 29.04 0.49
C ASP A 87 20.25 28.81 -1.03
N GLY A 88 19.07 29.00 -1.64
CA GLY A 88 18.87 28.92 -3.08
C GLY A 88 19.04 27.51 -3.64
N ARG A 89 18.90 26.47 -2.81
CA ARG A 89 18.96 25.06 -3.23
C ARG A 89 17.57 24.52 -3.49
N GLU A 90 17.46 23.65 -4.50
CA GLU A 90 16.22 22.94 -4.79
C GLU A 90 16.02 21.74 -3.84
N LEU A 91 14.77 21.41 -3.56
CA LEU A 91 14.39 20.32 -2.66
C LEU A 91 15.05 18.98 -2.99
N GLU A 92 15.03 18.58 -4.27
CA GLU A 92 15.61 17.30 -4.72
C GLU A 92 17.10 17.21 -4.36
N GLU A 93 17.83 18.30 -4.55
CA GLU A 93 19.26 18.30 -4.32
C GLU A 93 19.58 18.26 -2.83
N VAL A 94 18.85 18.99 -1.99
CA VAL A 94 19.02 18.97 -0.53
C VAL A 94 18.73 17.59 0.04
N VAL A 95 17.63 16.95 -0.40
CA VAL A 95 17.27 15.59 0.05
C VAL A 95 18.34 14.58 -0.37
N ARG A 96 18.80 14.64 -1.63
CA ARG A 96 19.86 13.77 -2.14
C ARG A 96 21.17 13.94 -1.36
N ASP A 97 21.62 15.18 -1.18
CA ASP A 97 22.90 15.48 -0.52
C ASP A 97 22.84 15.08 0.97
N ALA A 98 21.72 15.31 1.65
CA ALA A 98 21.50 14.88 3.04
C ALA A 98 21.42 13.34 3.17
N ALA A 99 20.81 12.66 2.21
CA ALA A 99 20.74 11.19 2.19
C ALA A 99 22.12 10.56 1.97
N ALA A 100 22.88 11.09 1.01
CA ALA A 100 24.26 10.66 0.78
C ALA A 100 25.14 10.89 2.02
N ALA A 101 25.01 12.04 2.70
CA ALA A 101 25.73 12.34 3.92
C ALA A 101 25.38 11.40 5.10
N SER A 102 24.16 10.85 5.11
CA SER A 102 23.70 9.84 6.07
C SER A 102 23.96 8.39 5.64
N GLY A 103 24.68 8.17 4.54
CA GLY A 103 25.00 6.81 4.06
C GLY A 103 23.82 6.05 3.44
N ILE A 104 22.71 6.73 3.10
CA ILE A 104 21.57 6.11 2.42
C ILE A 104 21.94 5.83 0.96
N ASN A 105 21.66 4.60 0.50
CA ASN A 105 21.81 4.23 -0.91
C ASN A 105 20.77 4.97 -1.78
N LEU A 106 21.22 5.84 -2.67
CA LEU A 106 20.36 6.66 -3.53
C LEU A 106 19.63 5.88 -4.63
N GLU A 107 20.10 4.67 -4.95
CA GLU A 107 19.43 3.78 -5.90
C GLU A 107 18.14 3.17 -5.31
N ASP A 108 18.02 3.16 -3.99
CA ASP A 108 16.85 2.65 -3.29
C ASP A 108 15.87 3.79 -2.99
N PRO A 109 14.56 3.62 -3.26
CA PRO A 109 13.58 4.62 -2.87
C PRO A 109 13.53 4.78 -1.35
N PHE A 110 13.47 6.02 -0.88
CA PHE A 110 13.34 6.33 0.54
C PHE A 110 12.38 7.49 0.77
N ALA A 111 11.72 7.47 1.93
CA ALA A 111 10.86 8.55 2.35
C ALA A 111 11.69 9.67 2.99
N PHE A 112 11.20 10.89 2.95
CA PHE A 112 11.79 12.03 3.63
C PHE A 112 10.73 12.96 4.20
N VAL A 113 11.11 13.71 5.23
CA VAL A 113 10.35 14.86 5.70
C VAL A 113 11.32 16.04 5.82
N VAL A 114 10.97 17.18 5.23
CA VAL A 114 11.70 18.43 5.38
C VAL A 114 10.81 19.43 6.08
N GLU A 115 11.31 20.10 7.10
CA GLU A 115 10.67 21.26 7.73
C GLU A 115 11.45 22.51 7.33
N PRO A 116 11.15 23.10 6.15
CA PRO A 116 11.98 24.14 5.57
C PRO A 116 11.59 25.55 5.99
N ALA A 117 12.55 26.46 5.83
CA ALA A 117 12.25 27.79 5.33
C ALA A 117 12.34 27.78 3.80
N LEU A 118 11.34 28.36 3.13
CA LEU A 118 11.23 28.36 1.67
C LEU A 118 11.35 29.78 1.13
N ALA A 119 12.21 29.98 0.14
CA ALA A 119 12.26 31.22 -0.62
C ALA A 119 11.03 31.32 -1.53
N ASP A 120 10.72 30.24 -2.23
CA ASP A 120 9.59 30.14 -3.16
C ASP A 120 8.97 28.74 -3.08
N LEU A 121 7.64 28.67 -3.23
CA LEU A 121 6.88 27.42 -3.30
C LEU A 121 5.76 27.54 -4.32
N SER A 122 5.67 26.57 -5.24
CA SER A 122 4.54 26.38 -6.14
C SER A 122 3.88 25.02 -5.86
N ILE A 123 2.58 25.04 -5.61
CA ILE A 123 1.80 23.86 -5.22
C ILE A 123 0.46 23.79 -5.95
N HIS A 124 -0.11 22.58 -6.00
CA HIS A 124 -1.48 22.39 -6.46
C HIS A 124 -2.26 21.34 -5.66
N VAL A 125 -3.58 21.42 -5.75
CA VAL A 125 -4.50 20.35 -5.34
C VAL A 125 -5.30 19.95 -6.57
N ILE A 126 -5.17 18.70 -7.01
CA ILE A 126 -5.95 18.17 -8.13
C ILE A 126 -7.46 18.18 -7.86
N ASN A 127 -8.25 18.30 -8.93
CA ASN A 127 -9.70 18.41 -8.86
C ASN A 127 -10.40 17.70 -10.04
N GLY A 128 -10.26 16.38 -10.15
CA GLY A 128 -10.93 15.59 -11.18
C GLY A 128 -10.30 15.66 -12.57
N TYR A 129 -9.27 16.49 -12.76
CA TYR A 129 -8.53 16.61 -14.01
C TYR A 129 -7.10 16.10 -13.87
N CYS A 130 -6.73 15.10 -14.68
CA CYS A 130 -5.34 14.75 -14.93
C CYS A 130 -4.80 15.63 -16.08
N PRO A 131 -3.81 16.52 -15.86
CA PRO A 131 -3.28 17.40 -16.89
C PRO A 131 -2.60 16.68 -18.07
N VAL A 132 -2.40 15.35 -17.95
CA VAL A 132 -1.78 14.49 -18.97
C VAL A 132 -2.83 13.62 -19.71
N GLY A 133 -4.09 13.64 -19.27
CA GLY A 133 -5.20 12.85 -19.83
C GLY A 133 -5.83 13.47 -21.08
N LYS A 134 -6.50 12.64 -21.90
CA LYS A 134 -7.22 13.05 -23.13
C LYS A 134 -8.62 13.61 -22.87
N ASP A 135 -9.08 13.66 -21.62
CA ASP A 135 -10.43 14.13 -21.33
C ASP A 135 -10.56 15.65 -21.55
N PRO A 136 -11.67 16.11 -22.16
CA PRO A 136 -11.91 17.53 -22.35
C PRO A 136 -12.00 18.23 -20.99
N LYS A 137 -11.38 19.42 -20.88
CA LYS A 137 -11.47 20.27 -19.69
C LYS A 137 -12.95 20.48 -19.34
N GLN A 138 -13.39 19.94 -18.21
CA GLN A 138 -14.72 20.21 -17.67
C GLN A 138 -14.64 21.49 -16.84
N VAL A 139 -15.51 22.46 -17.13
CA VAL A 139 -15.58 23.72 -16.37
C VAL A 139 -15.83 23.39 -14.89
N GLY A 140 -14.97 23.88 -13.99
CA GLY A 140 -15.07 23.62 -12.54
C GLY A 140 -14.23 22.45 -12.04
N THR A 141 -13.44 21.81 -12.90
CA THR A 141 -12.48 20.73 -12.56
C THR A 141 -11.02 21.19 -12.58
N GLU A 142 -10.79 22.50 -12.64
CA GLU A 142 -9.45 23.05 -12.60
C GLU A 142 -8.79 22.74 -11.25
N PRO A 143 -7.50 22.32 -11.24
CA PRO A 143 -6.76 22.17 -10.00
C PRO A 143 -6.63 23.53 -9.33
N TRP A 144 -6.74 23.54 -7.99
CA TRP A 144 -6.40 24.72 -7.23
C TRP A 144 -4.88 24.87 -7.22
N ARG A 145 -4.38 26.08 -7.46
CA ARG A 145 -2.94 26.39 -7.50
C ARG A 145 -2.64 27.55 -6.57
N TRP A 146 -1.47 27.50 -5.97
CA TRP A 146 -0.98 28.55 -5.10
C TRP A 146 0.53 28.68 -5.21
N GLU A 147 0.98 29.93 -5.18
CA GLU A 147 2.38 30.31 -5.16
C GLU A 147 2.62 31.22 -3.97
N GLY A 148 3.74 31.04 -3.29
CA GLY A 148 4.13 31.88 -2.17
C GLY A 148 5.63 32.06 -2.07
N LYS A 149 6.02 33.09 -1.33
CA LYS A 149 7.42 33.47 -1.09
C LYS A 149 7.68 33.66 0.39
N ASP A 150 8.94 33.50 0.79
CA ASP A 150 9.42 33.69 2.17
C ASP A 150 8.59 32.91 3.21
N ILE A 151 8.25 31.67 2.89
CA ILE A 151 7.31 30.85 3.65
C ILE A 151 8.02 30.22 4.84
N LYS A 152 7.38 30.33 6.01
CA LYS A 152 7.80 29.69 7.25
C LYS A 152 6.70 28.75 7.74
N GLY A 153 7.09 27.64 8.35
CA GLY A 153 6.14 26.70 8.95
C GLY A 153 5.43 25.78 7.95
N ALA A 154 6.07 25.50 6.81
CA ALA A 154 5.66 24.42 5.92
C ALA A 154 6.34 23.10 6.34
N LYS A 155 5.76 21.98 5.90
CA LYS A 155 6.36 20.65 5.97
C LYS A 155 6.26 20.00 4.61
N LEU A 156 7.39 19.60 4.05
CA LEU A 156 7.46 18.88 2.79
C LEU A 156 7.67 17.39 3.10
N VAL A 157 6.78 16.56 2.58
CA VAL A 157 6.70 15.12 2.86
C VAL A 157 6.78 14.41 1.53
N GLY A 158 7.64 13.41 1.40
CA GLY A 158 7.76 12.78 0.08
C GLY A 158 8.64 11.56 0.04
N PHE A 159 8.88 11.13 -1.19
CA PHE A 159 9.72 10.01 -1.53
C PHE A 159 10.74 10.43 -2.57
N TYR A 160 11.99 10.03 -2.36
CA TYR A 160 13.05 10.09 -3.35
C TYR A 160 13.13 8.72 -4.04
N ALA A 161 13.27 8.72 -5.37
CA ALA A 161 13.46 7.53 -6.19
C ALA A 161 14.20 7.91 -7.49
N GLN A 162 15.52 7.69 -7.51
CA GLN A 162 16.36 7.94 -8.67
C GLN A 162 15.91 7.07 -9.87
N GLY A 163 15.85 7.67 -11.07
CA GLY A 163 15.59 6.93 -12.31
C GLY A 163 14.18 6.32 -12.48
N LYS A 164 13.25 6.52 -11.53
CA LYS A 164 11.87 5.96 -11.57
C LYS A 164 10.80 6.98 -12.01
N ALA A 165 11.18 7.98 -12.79
CA ALA A 165 10.28 8.97 -13.36
C ALA A 165 9.08 8.32 -14.08
N GLY A 166 7.85 8.67 -13.68
CA GLY A 166 6.61 8.14 -14.24
C GLY A 166 6.08 6.82 -13.64
N VAL A 167 6.82 6.18 -12.72
CA VAL A 167 6.31 5.06 -11.89
C VAL A 167 5.86 5.59 -10.53
N MET A 168 6.72 6.35 -9.84
CA MET A 168 6.48 6.92 -8.51
C MET A 168 6.63 8.45 -8.41
N THR A 169 7.38 9.09 -9.32
CA THR A 169 7.70 10.54 -9.28
C THR A 169 7.15 11.31 -10.48
N HIS A 170 7.01 12.64 -10.33
CA HIS A 170 6.55 13.55 -11.38
C HIS A 170 7.52 13.58 -12.59
N HIS A 171 7.09 14.11 -13.73
CA HIS A 171 7.85 14.03 -14.98
C HIS A 171 9.23 14.68 -14.89
N GLY A 172 10.29 13.86 -14.85
CA GLY A 172 11.68 14.32 -14.94
C GLY A 172 12.36 14.62 -13.61
N THR A 173 11.68 14.42 -12.48
CA THR A 173 12.27 14.60 -11.13
C THR A 173 12.45 13.24 -10.43
N SER A 174 13.41 13.18 -9.51
CA SER A 174 13.63 12.01 -8.65
C SER A 174 12.79 12.07 -7.38
N ILE A 175 11.91 13.06 -7.23
CA ILE A 175 11.07 13.24 -6.04
C ILE A 175 9.58 13.29 -6.35
N HIS A 176 8.79 12.76 -5.42
CA HIS A 176 7.36 13.03 -5.30
C HIS A 176 7.12 13.60 -3.92
N ALA A 177 6.79 14.89 -3.85
CA ALA A 177 6.63 15.60 -2.59
C ALA A 177 5.27 16.28 -2.51
N HIS A 178 4.72 16.26 -1.31
CA HIS A 178 3.55 17.04 -0.92
C HIS A 178 3.95 18.07 0.13
N ALA A 179 3.27 19.21 0.16
CA ALA A 179 3.42 20.23 1.17
C ALA A 179 2.23 20.20 2.13
N VAL A 180 2.51 20.41 3.42
CA VAL A 180 1.53 20.72 4.46
C VAL A 180 1.88 22.07 5.05
N LEU A 181 0.98 23.03 4.90
CA LEU A 181 1.16 24.41 5.38
C LEU A 181 -0.19 25.06 5.68
N THR A 182 -0.17 26.19 6.39
CA THR A 182 -1.38 26.99 6.65
C THR A 182 -1.48 28.13 5.64
N ILE A 183 -2.59 28.19 4.91
CA ILE A 183 -2.94 29.25 3.96
C ILE A 183 -4.33 29.76 4.37
N ASP A 184 -4.45 31.07 4.56
CA ASP A 184 -5.71 31.71 4.99
C ASP A 184 -6.36 31.01 6.21
N GLU A 185 -5.55 30.76 7.25
CA GLU A 185 -5.93 30.06 8.49
C GLU A 185 -6.35 28.59 8.34
N GLN A 186 -6.24 28.02 7.13
CA GLN A 186 -6.56 26.62 6.87
C GLN A 186 -5.30 25.80 6.60
N VAL A 187 -5.21 24.62 7.22
CA VAL A 187 -4.17 23.65 6.87
C VAL A 187 -4.50 23.06 5.51
N VAL A 188 -3.58 23.16 4.57
CA VAL A 188 -3.68 22.65 3.20
C VAL A 188 -2.63 21.55 3.02
N SER A 189 -3.06 20.41 2.48
CA SER A 189 -2.19 19.37 1.92
C SER A 189 -2.22 19.48 0.40
N SER A 190 -1.07 19.58 -0.24
CA SER A 190 -0.98 19.81 -1.69
C SER A 190 0.21 19.10 -2.31
N HIS A 191 0.18 18.87 -3.62
CA HIS A 191 1.35 18.43 -4.38
C HIS A 191 2.33 19.59 -4.59
N VAL A 192 3.64 19.32 -4.46
CA VAL A 192 4.71 20.29 -4.73
C VAL A 192 5.11 20.21 -6.20
N GLU A 193 5.07 21.35 -6.88
CA GLU A 193 5.58 21.49 -8.24
C GLU A 193 7.03 21.99 -8.21
N GLU A 194 7.28 23.05 -7.44
CA GLU A 194 8.58 23.70 -7.30
C GLU A 194 8.76 24.16 -5.85
N ALA A 195 9.96 24.00 -5.29
CA ALA A 195 10.29 24.41 -3.93
C ALA A 195 11.77 24.78 -3.80
N SER A 196 12.04 26.08 -3.72
CA SER A 196 13.38 26.62 -3.48
C SER A 196 13.58 26.89 -2.00
N LEU A 197 14.60 26.26 -1.43
CA LEU A 197 14.91 26.28 0.00
C LEU A 197 15.80 27.48 0.34
N THR A 198 15.75 27.90 1.60
CA THR A 198 16.59 28.98 2.12
C THR A 198 16.87 28.81 3.61
N GLY A 199 18.00 29.31 4.08
CA GLY A 199 18.38 29.27 5.48
C GLY A 199 18.62 27.87 6.04
N GLU A 200 18.48 27.77 7.35
CA GLU A 200 18.62 26.51 8.09
C GLU A 200 17.29 25.74 8.10
N LEU A 201 17.34 24.46 7.77
CA LEU A 201 16.20 23.57 7.74
C LEU A 201 16.50 22.23 8.38
N VAL A 202 15.44 21.51 8.73
CA VAL A 202 15.52 20.17 9.30
C VAL A 202 15.12 19.14 8.25
N VAL A 203 16.01 18.19 7.97
CA VAL A 203 15.76 17.04 7.12
C VAL A 203 15.68 15.79 7.99
N ARG A 204 14.55 15.10 7.92
CA ARG A 204 14.36 13.77 8.51
C ARG A 204 14.44 12.72 7.41
N LEU A 205 15.33 11.77 7.61
CA LEU A 205 15.52 10.60 6.75
C LEU A 205 15.43 9.33 7.61
N PRO A 206 15.19 8.15 7.05
CA PRO A 206 15.26 6.90 7.81
C PRO A 206 16.65 6.74 8.46
N ALA A 207 16.72 6.48 9.77
CA ALA A 207 17.99 6.24 10.47
C ALA A 207 18.52 4.83 10.15
N ASP A 208 19.71 4.77 9.54
CA ASP A 208 20.56 3.60 9.29
C ASP A 208 19.90 2.27 8.85
N ARG A 209 20.22 1.91 7.59
CA ARG A 209 20.24 0.58 6.97
C ARG A 209 21.61 0.45 6.26
N VAL A 210 22.39 -0.65 6.38
CA VAL A 210 23.20 -1.30 5.29
C VAL A 210 23.74 -2.68 5.73
N THR A 211 23.05 -3.76 5.39
CA THR A 211 23.52 -4.92 4.57
C THR A 211 22.21 -5.46 4.01
N GLU A 212 21.89 -5.26 2.74
CA GLU A 212 22.30 -6.18 1.68
C GLU A 212 22.32 -5.45 0.34
N SER A 213 23.18 -5.92 -0.56
CA SER A 213 23.49 -5.23 -1.79
C SER A 213 22.29 -5.22 -2.75
N ALA A 214 22.28 -4.31 -3.72
CA ALA A 214 21.29 -4.33 -4.81
C ALA A 214 21.32 -5.64 -5.65
N ALA A 215 22.31 -6.52 -5.46
CA ALA A 215 22.33 -7.87 -6.01
C ALA A 215 21.58 -8.90 -5.13
N ASP A 216 21.49 -8.68 -3.81
CA ASP A 216 20.67 -9.50 -2.91
C ASP A 216 19.18 -9.14 -3.03
N ARG A 217 18.86 -7.90 -3.42
CA ARG A 217 17.47 -7.46 -3.62
C ARG A 217 16.79 -7.96 -4.89
N SER A 218 17.52 -8.55 -5.83
CA SER A 218 16.88 -9.35 -6.89
C SER A 218 16.40 -10.70 -6.38
N GLU A 219 17.04 -11.27 -5.36
CA GLU A 219 16.59 -12.52 -4.74
C GLU A 219 15.50 -12.25 -3.68
N ASP A 220 15.57 -11.12 -2.97
CA ASP A 220 14.61 -10.77 -1.91
C ASP A 220 13.31 -10.11 -2.39
N LEU A 221 13.31 -9.40 -3.52
CA LEU A 221 12.05 -8.92 -4.13
C LEU A 221 11.36 -10.01 -4.97
N GLU A 222 12.08 -11.06 -5.37
CA GLU A 222 11.47 -12.33 -5.77
C GLU A 222 10.90 -13.08 -4.55
N GLN A 223 11.50 -12.98 -3.36
CA GLN A 223 10.99 -13.59 -2.13
C GLN A 223 9.85 -12.82 -1.44
N GLN A 224 9.74 -11.49 -1.56
CA GLN A 224 8.56 -10.73 -1.10
C GLN A 224 7.42 -10.69 -2.13
N SER A 225 7.64 -11.28 -3.31
CA SER A 225 6.57 -11.73 -4.20
C SER A 225 6.16 -13.20 -3.98
N GLN A 226 6.76 -13.89 -2.99
CA GLN A 226 6.13 -15.10 -2.50
C GLN A 226 4.82 -14.68 -1.86
N GLN A 227 3.76 -14.94 -2.61
CA GLN A 227 2.44 -15.23 -2.09
C GLN A 227 2.59 -15.85 -0.70
N VAL A 228 1.74 -15.49 0.26
CA VAL A 228 1.54 -16.34 1.43
C VAL A 228 1.13 -17.71 0.87
N VAL A 229 2.10 -18.60 0.66
CA VAL A 229 1.87 -19.91 0.04
C VAL A 229 1.38 -20.75 1.17
N TYR A 230 0.08 -20.93 1.22
CA TYR A 230 -0.49 -21.79 2.22
C TYR A 230 -0.17 -23.24 1.84
N PRO A 231 0.64 -23.96 2.63
CA PRO A 231 1.13 -25.28 2.25
C PRO A 231 -0.03 -26.26 2.11
N TYR A 232 0.11 -27.23 1.22
CA TYR A 232 -0.92 -28.25 1.00
C TYR A 232 -0.96 -29.18 2.23
N PRO A 233 -2.06 -29.23 3.00
CA PRO A 233 -2.07 -29.88 4.31
C PRO A 233 -2.48 -31.35 4.24
N LEU A 234 -2.87 -31.84 3.07
CA LEU A 234 -3.35 -33.21 2.87
C LEU A 234 -2.20 -34.13 2.45
N ASP A 235 -2.24 -35.36 2.94
CA ASP A 235 -1.24 -36.40 2.63
C ASP A 235 -1.57 -37.18 1.35
N THR A 236 -2.67 -36.82 0.65
CA THR A 236 -3.16 -37.47 -0.56
C THR A 236 -3.11 -36.55 -1.77
N CYS A 237 -2.80 -37.06 -2.94
CA CYS A 237 -2.91 -36.33 -4.20
C CYS A 237 -4.39 -35.98 -4.48
N PRO A 238 -4.72 -34.76 -4.98
CA PRO A 238 -6.08 -34.40 -5.35
C PRO A 238 -6.73 -35.38 -6.33
N VAL A 239 -5.96 -35.87 -7.29
CA VAL A 239 -6.41 -36.78 -8.35
C VAL A 239 -6.40 -38.25 -7.90
N GLY A 240 -5.79 -38.55 -6.75
CA GLY A 240 -5.83 -39.87 -6.12
C GLY A 240 -4.46 -40.46 -5.78
N GLY A 241 -4.46 -41.33 -4.76
CA GLY A 241 -3.25 -41.96 -4.22
C GLY A 241 -2.59 -41.16 -3.08
N GLU A 242 -1.76 -41.84 -2.30
CA GLU A 242 -0.97 -41.23 -1.22
C GLU A 242 0.24 -40.50 -1.79
N LEU A 243 0.51 -39.28 -1.30
CA LEU A 243 1.71 -38.54 -1.67
C LEU A 243 2.95 -39.29 -1.19
N GLY A 244 3.98 -39.37 -2.03
CA GLY A 244 5.20 -40.14 -1.76
C GLY A 244 5.18 -41.57 -2.29
N SER A 245 4.00 -42.12 -2.64
CA SER A 245 3.89 -43.50 -3.18
C SER A 245 4.48 -43.68 -4.58
N MET A 246 4.58 -42.59 -5.37
CA MET A 246 5.11 -42.57 -6.74
C MET A 246 6.43 -41.78 -6.84
N GLY A 247 7.15 -41.60 -5.73
CA GLY A 247 8.33 -40.74 -5.63
C GLY A 247 8.04 -39.41 -4.97
N GLU A 248 8.99 -38.46 -5.08
CA GLU A 248 8.83 -37.13 -4.48
C GLU A 248 7.61 -36.40 -5.08
N PRO A 249 6.67 -35.93 -4.25
CA PRO A 249 5.51 -35.18 -4.72
C PRO A 249 5.89 -33.93 -5.51
N ILE A 250 5.16 -33.67 -6.58
CA ILE A 250 5.30 -32.48 -7.40
C ILE A 250 4.40 -31.38 -6.83
N SER A 251 4.97 -30.28 -6.33
CA SER A 251 4.20 -29.10 -5.90
C SER A 251 3.86 -28.17 -7.08
N ARG A 252 2.66 -27.61 -7.06
CA ARG A 252 2.22 -26.50 -7.91
C ARG A 252 1.49 -25.46 -7.08
N GLN A 253 1.49 -24.22 -7.55
CA GLN A 253 0.77 -23.12 -6.92
C GLN A 253 -0.40 -22.70 -7.81
N TYR A 254 -1.56 -22.53 -7.18
CA TYR A 254 -2.76 -22.03 -7.83
C TYR A 254 -3.46 -21.06 -6.89
N ASP A 255 -3.68 -19.82 -7.33
CA ASP A 255 -4.46 -18.82 -6.61
C ASP A 255 -4.02 -18.62 -5.15
N GLY A 256 -2.69 -18.63 -4.90
CA GLY A 256 -2.08 -18.48 -3.57
C GLY A 256 -2.05 -19.76 -2.71
N ARG A 257 -2.48 -20.90 -3.25
CA ARG A 257 -2.52 -22.20 -2.55
C ARG A 257 -1.49 -23.16 -3.15
N GLU A 258 -0.73 -23.83 -2.30
CA GLU A 258 0.06 -25.00 -2.74
C GLU A 258 -0.87 -26.20 -2.95
N VAL A 259 -0.64 -26.96 -4.02
CA VAL A 259 -1.25 -28.26 -4.27
C VAL A 259 -0.15 -29.25 -4.63
N ARG A 260 -0.16 -30.44 -4.03
CA ARG A 260 0.86 -31.47 -4.26
C ARG A 260 0.29 -32.65 -5.03
N PHE A 261 1.01 -33.14 -6.02
CA PHE A 261 0.63 -34.21 -6.93
C PHE A 261 1.62 -35.35 -6.89
N CYS A 262 1.17 -36.57 -7.19
CA CYS A 262 2.06 -37.74 -7.25
C CYS A 262 2.82 -37.85 -8.59
N CYS A 263 2.31 -37.25 -9.68
CA CYS A 263 2.96 -37.28 -11.00
C CYS A 263 2.43 -36.16 -11.93
N GLU A 264 3.09 -35.97 -13.07
CA GLU A 264 2.69 -34.95 -14.07
C GLU A 264 1.32 -35.23 -14.71
N ALA A 265 0.94 -36.50 -14.86
CA ALA A 265 -0.37 -36.86 -15.40
C ALA A 265 -1.51 -36.37 -14.49
N CYS A 266 -1.31 -36.42 -13.16
CA CYS A 266 -2.27 -35.86 -12.21
C CYS A 266 -2.39 -34.33 -12.31
N ILE A 267 -1.35 -33.62 -12.74
CA ILE A 267 -1.42 -32.17 -12.96
C ILE A 267 -2.34 -31.89 -14.14
N ALA A 268 -2.14 -32.59 -15.26
CA ALA A 268 -2.96 -32.42 -16.46
C ALA A 268 -4.45 -32.74 -16.19
N GLU A 269 -4.72 -33.82 -15.47
CA GLU A 269 -6.08 -34.20 -15.04
C GLU A 269 -6.70 -33.15 -14.12
N PHE A 270 -5.94 -32.66 -13.14
CA PHE A 270 -6.37 -31.61 -12.22
C PHE A 270 -6.73 -30.32 -12.96
N GLU A 271 -5.91 -29.90 -13.94
CA GLU A 271 -6.15 -28.68 -14.71
C GLU A 271 -7.36 -28.81 -15.65
N ALA A 272 -7.64 -30.01 -16.16
CA ALA A 272 -8.81 -30.28 -16.99
C ALA A 272 -10.13 -30.20 -16.20
N HIS A 273 -10.12 -30.59 -14.91
CA HIS A 273 -11.31 -30.65 -14.05
C HIS A 273 -11.16 -29.81 -12.77
N LYS A 274 -10.55 -28.62 -12.91
CA LYS A 274 -10.07 -27.80 -11.79
C LYS A 274 -11.13 -27.48 -10.73
N GLU A 275 -12.36 -27.15 -11.14
CA GLU A 275 -13.45 -26.79 -10.22
C GLU A 275 -13.88 -27.95 -9.33
N GLU A 276 -13.97 -29.16 -9.88
CA GLU A 276 -14.38 -30.37 -9.15
C GLU A 276 -13.33 -30.74 -8.10
N TYR A 277 -12.05 -30.77 -8.51
CA TYR A 277 -10.96 -31.09 -7.59
C TYR A 277 -10.76 -30.03 -6.49
N TRP A 278 -11.06 -28.75 -6.76
CA TRP A 278 -11.04 -27.74 -5.70
C TRP A 278 -12.08 -27.99 -4.62
N GLN A 279 -13.30 -28.39 -4.99
CA GLN A 279 -14.35 -28.72 -4.04
C GLN A 279 -13.94 -29.92 -3.17
N GLU A 280 -13.32 -30.95 -3.76
CA GLU A 280 -12.82 -32.11 -3.03
C GLU A 280 -11.67 -31.78 -2.08
N ILE A 281 -10.70 -30.96 -2.54
CA ILE A 281 -9.60 -30.48 -1.70
C ILE A 281 -10.17 -29.73 -0.49
N ASP A 282 -11.09 -28.79 -0.72
CA ASP A 282 -11.66 -27.97 0.35
C ASP A 282 -12.43 -28.83 1.35
N ALA A 283 -13.23 -29.78 0.89
CA ALA A 283 -13.95 -30.71 1.74
C ALA A 283 -13.00 -31.52 2.64
N LYS A 284 -11.91 -32.06 2.08
CA LYS A 284 -10.90 -32.82 2.84
C LYS A 284 -10.14 -31.94 3.85
N ILE A 285 -9.82 -30.70 3.48
CA ILE A 285 -9.19 -29.73 4.39
C ILE A 285 -10.10 -29.41 5.56
N ILE A 286 -11.40 -29.18 5.28
CA ILE A 286 -12.39 -28.92 6.32
C ILE A 286 -12.47 -30.13 7.24
N GLU A 287 -12.62 -31.35 6.70
CA GLU A 287 -12.67 -32.59 7.48
C GLU A 287 -11.45 -32.76 8.40
N GLN A 288 -10.24 -32.58 7.85
CA GLN A 288 -8.98 -32.70 8.61
C GLN A 288 -8.86 -31.66 9.73
N GLN A 289 -9.33 -30.43 9.51
CA GLN A 289 -9.09 -29.30 10.42
C GLN A 289 -10.26 -29.00 11.37
N ARG A 290 -11.44 -29.60 11.14
CA ARG A 290 -12.70 -29.26 11.83
C ARG A 290 -12.62 -29.39 13.35
N ASP A 291 -12.03 -30.47 13.83
CA ASP A 291 -11.98 -30.83 15.26
C ASP A 291 -10.87 -30.10 16.00
N SER A 292 -9.79 -29.74 15.31
CA SER A 292 -8.65 -29.00 15.85
C SER A 292 -8.76 -27.48 15.62
N TYR A 293 -9.95 -26.96 15.29
CA TYR A 293 -10.11 -25.55 14.96
C TYR A 293 -9.77 -24.65 16.16
N PRO A 294 -8.86 -23.67 16.02
CA PRO A 294 -8.15 -23.10 17.18
C PRO A 294 -8.95 -22.08 18.00
N ILE A 295 -10.08 -21.59 17.50
CA ILE A 295 -10.87 -20.54 18.17
C ILE A 295 -12.36 -20.89 18.18
N GLN A 296 -13.08 -20.39 19.18
CA GLN A 296 -14.52 -20.63 19.38
C GLN A 296 -15.39 -19.45 18.93
N THR A 297 -14.79 -18.49 18.23
CA THR A 297 -15.42 -17.25 17.77
C THR A 297 -15.27 -17.09 16.26
N CYS A 298 -16.26 -16.46 15.63
CA CYS A 298 -16.23 -16.08 14.23
C CYS A 298 -15.03 -15.18 13.95
N VAL A 299 -14.23 -15.54 12.95
CA VAL A 299 -13.02 -14.78 12.57
C VAL A 299 -13.35 -13.34 12.12
N VAL A 300 -14.52 -13.17 11.49
CA VAL A 300 -14.96 -11.87 10.98
C VAL A 300 -15.58 -11.03 12.10
N SER A 301 -16.67 -11.51 12.69
CA SER A 301 -17.49 -10.73 13.63
C SER A 301 -17.05 -10.83 15.10
N GLY A 302 -16.27 -11.84 15.48
CA GLY A 302 -15.92 -12.13 16.87
C GLY A 302 -17.05 -12.79 17.67
N ALA A 303 -18.24 -13.00 17.09
CA ALA A 303 -19.36 -13.66 17.76
C ALA A 303 -19.05 -15.13 18.06
N LYS A 304 -19.65 -15.71 19.10
CA LYS A 304 -19.47 -17.12 19.45
C LYS A 304 -19.95 -18.04 18.32
N LEU A 305 -19.14 -18.99 17.89
CA LEU A 305 -19.56 -19.99 16.90
C LEU A 305 -20.71 -20.83 17.46
N GLY A 306 -21.72 -21.11 16.63
CA GLY A 306 -22.95 -21.78 17.06
C GLY A 306 -24.05 -20.84 17.58
N SER A 307 -23.76 -19.55 17.81
CA SER A 307 -24.78 -18.62 18.35
C SER A 307 -25.83 -18.18 17.32
N MET A 308 -25.61 -18.46 16.04
CA MET A 308 -26.48 -18.09 14.92
C MET A 308 -26.84 -19.32 14.07
N GLY A 309 -26.82 -20.52 14.67
CA GLY A 309 -26.94 -21.80 13.96
C GLY A 309 -25.58 -22.44 13.69
N ASP A 310 -25.56 -23.46 12.85
CA ASP A 310 -24.34 -24.17 12.50
C ASP A 310 -23.32 -23.22 11.83
N PRO A 311 -22.04 -23.23 12.24
CA PRO A 311 -21.03 -22.38 11.65
C PRO A 311 -20.87 -22.61 10.15
N VAL A 312 -20.70 -21.52 9.40
CA VAL A 312 -20.32 -21.60 7.98
C VAL A 312 -18.83 -21.92 7.92
N GLU A 313 -18.49 -23.06 7.32
CA GLU A 313 -17.12 -23.54 7.15
C GLU A 313 -16.66 -23.31 5.71
N LEU A 314 -15.51 -22.67 5.53
CA LEU A 314 -14.90 -22.48 4.21
C LEU A 314 -13.37 -22.56 4.29
N VAL A 315 -12.73 -22.78 3.15
CA VAL A 315 -11.27 -22.80 3.07
C VAL A 315 -10.77 -21.52 2.41
N VAL A 316 -9.82 -20.85 3.07
CA VAL A 316 -9.10 -19.70 2.52
C VAL A 316 -7.62 -19.98 2.69
N GLY A 317 -6.88 -20.02 1.58
CA GLY A 317 -5.45 -20.33 1.66
C GLY A 317 -5.19 -21.68 2.34
N ASN A 318 -5.75 -22.79 1.84
CA ASN A 318 -5.58 -24.13 2.44
C ASN A 318 -5.90 -24.26 3.95
N ARG A 319 -6.63 -23.31 4.51
CA ARG A 319 -6.92 -23.23 5.93
C ARG A 319 -8.42 -23.10 6.15
N LEU A 320 -8.95 -23.94 7.04
CA LEU A 320 -10.34 -23.84 7.46
C LEU A 320 -10.57 -22.50 8.18
N VAL A 321 -11.67 -21.83 7.84
CA VAL A 321 -12.22 -20.64 8.50
C VAL A 321 -13.66 -20.94 8.87
N LYS A 322 -14.04 -20.66 10.13
CA LYS A 322 -15.42 -20.78 10.60
C LYS A 322 -16.02 -19.41 10.86
N LEU A 323 -17.24 -19.22 10.37
CA LEU A 323 -18.01 -17.98 10.50
C LEU A 323 -19.34 -18.24 11.20
N CYS A 324 -19.90 -17.20 11.81
CA CYS A 324 -21.21 -17.32 12.48
C CYS A 324 -22.40 -17.34 11.52
N CYS A 325 -22.29 -16.77 10.31
CA CYS A 325 -23.38 -16.69 9.34
C CYS A 325 -22.88 -16.38 7.92
N GLU A 326 -23.76 -16.51 6.92
CA GLU A 326 -23.46 -16.24 5.50
C GLU A 326 -23.03 -14.80 5.23
N ASN A 327 -23.57 -13.81 5.95
CA ASN A 327 -23.19 -12.41 5.77
C ASN A 327 -21.70 -12.17 6.08
N CYS A 328 -21.08 -12.99 6.91
CA CYS A 328 -19.63 -12.88 7.17
C CYS A 328 -18.79 -13.40 5.99
N VAL A 329 -19.36 -14.16 5.06
CA VAL A 329 -18.65 -14.71 3.89
C VAL A 329 -18.23 -13.60 2.94
N GLU A 330 -19.10 -12.63 2.69
CA GLU A 330 -18.78 -11.48 1.82
C GLU A 330 -17.62 -10.67 2.40
N THR A 331 -17.73 -10.28 3.68
CA THR A 331 -16.66 -9.56 4.38
C THR A 331 -15.34 -10.34 4.41
N LEU A 332 -15.39 -11.67 4.59
CA LEU A 332 -14.20 -12.51 4.52
C LEU A 332 -13.57 -12.49 3.11
N ARG A 333 -14.38 -12.53 2.05
CA ARG A 333 -13.90 -12.50 0.65
C ARG A 333 -13.29 -11.16 0.26
N GLU A 334 -13.74 -10.05 0.85
CA GLU A 334 -13.20 -8.71 0.61
C GLU A 334 -11.78 -8.53 1.19
N SER A 335 -11.42 -9.26 2.24
CA SER A 335 -10.12 -9.12 2.90
C SER A 335 -9.65 -10.43 3.56
N PRO A 336 -9.42 -11.51 2.78
CA PRO A 336 -9.15 -12.85 3.31
C PRO A 336 -7.93 -12.89 4.24
N ASP A 337 -6.81 -12.28 3.83
CA ASP A 337 -5.55 -12.32 4.59
C ASP A 337 -5.67 -11.67 5.96
N ARG A 338 -6.36 -10.52 6.06
CA ARG A 338 -6.65 -9.82 7.32
C ARG A 338 -7.33 -10.72 8.35
N PHE A 339 -8.21 -11.60 7.88
CA PHE A 339 -8.96 -12.50 8.75
C PHE A 339 -8.16 -13.76 9.08
N LEU A 340 -7.33 -14.23 8.15
CA LEU A 340 -6.44 -15.36 8.38
C LEU A 340 -5.37 -15.09 9.44
N GLU A 341 -4.91 -13.84 9.58
CA GLU A 341 -4.00 -13.42 10.67
C GLU A 341 -4.58 -13.62 12.08
N LYS A 342 -5.90 -13.60 12.22
CA LYS A 342 -6.57 -13.81 13.52
C LYS A 342 -6.59 -15.28 13.96
N LEU A 343 -6.24 -16.19 13.06
CA LEU A 343 -6.13 -17.60 13.39
C LEU A 343 -4.64 -17.91 13.68
N PRO A 344 -4.30 -18.51 14.83
CA PRO A 344 -2.91 -18.73 15.24
C PRO A 344 -2.16 -19.64 14.25
N ALA A 345 -0.91 -19.32 13.92
CA ALA A 345 -0.10 -20.14 13.02
C ALA A 345 -0.11 -21.62 13.44
N LYS A 346 -0.19 -22.53 12.47
CA LYS A 346 -0.25 -23.97 12.71
C LYS A 346 1.15 -24.53 12.93
#